data_AF-A0A843C326-F1
#
_entry.id   AF-A0A843C326-F1
#
_cell.length_a   1.000
_cell.length_b   1.000
_cell.length_c   1.000
_cell.angle_alpha   90.00
_cell.angle_beta   90.00
_cell.angle_gamma   90.00
#
_symmetry.space_group_name_H-M   'P 1'
#
loop_
_entity.id
_entity.type
_entity.pdbx_description
1 polymer ?
#
loop_
_entity_poly.entity_id
_entity_poly.type
_entity_poly.pdbx_seq_one_letter_code
_entity_poly.pdbx_strand_id
1 'polypeptide(L)' 'MSLEFHLYRGDFEKWSDEVLEDHELTERIRAVKLLEPVGNALRDQLDFTVTKRLEELKGTQ' A
#
# COMPACT_ATOMS: atom_id res chain seq x y z
N MET A 1 10.73 10.93 -3.55
CA MET A 1 11.74 10.95 -2.48
C MET A 1 11.21 10.40 -1.15
N SER A 2 10.14 10.94 -0.55
CA SER A 2 9.62 10.41 0.73
C SER A 2 8.89 9.06 0.59
N LEU A 3 8.02 8.90 -0.41
CA LEU A 3 7.27 7.66 -0.60
C LEU A 3 8.17 6.46 -0.89
N GLU A 4 9.17 6.61 -1.78
CA GLU A 4 10.14 5.54 -2.07
C GLU A 4 10.90 5.14 -0.81
N PHE A 5 11.36 6.13 -0.04
CA PHE A 5 12.08 5.89 1.21
C PHE A 5 11.26 5.03 2.19
N HIS A 6 9.99 5.38 2.42
CA HIS A 6 9.11 4.64 3.33
C HIS A 6 8.73 3.26 2.77
N LEU A 7 8.50 3.14 1.46
CA LEU A 7 8.16 1.89 0.81
C LEU A 7 9.28 0.85 0.93
N TYR A 8 10.52 1.23 0.57
CA TYR A 8 11.64 0.28 0.60
C TYR A 8 12.08 -0.06 2.03
N ARG A 9 11.89 0.85 2.99
CA ARG A 9 12.07 0.55 4.43
C ARG A 9 11.01 -0.41 4.98
N GLY A 10 9.89 -0.61 4.26
CA GLY A 10 8.78 -1.47 4.68
C GLY A 10 7.84 -0.80 5.69
N ASP A 11 7.86 0.53 5.79
CA ASP A 11 7.04 1.25 6.76
C ASP A 11 5.55 1.03 6.54
N PHE A 12 5.13 1.04 5.27
CA PHE A 12 3.73 0.84 4.92
C PHE A 12 3.27 -0.59 5.23
N GLU A 13 4.08 -1.61 4.89
CA GLU A 13 3.80 -3.02 5.20
C GLU A 13 3.69 -3.23 6.72
N LYS A 14 4.65 -2.68 7.48
CA LYS A 14 4.65 -2.79 8.94
C LYS A 14 3.44 -2.11 9.57
N TRP A 15 3.09 -0.92 9.09
CA TRP A 15 1.95 -0.18 9.64
C TRP A 15 0.61 -0.84 9.29
N SER A 16 0.44 -1.33 8.06
CA SER A 16 -0.79 -2.05 7.68
C SER A 16 -0.94 -3.38 8.41
N ASP A 17 0.15 -4.08 8.70
CA ASP A 17 0.13 -5.35 9.41
C ASP A 17 -0.06 -5.17 10.92
N GLU A 18 0.77 -4.34 11.57
CA GLU A 18 0.82 -4.25 13.02
C GLU A 18 -0.20 -3.28 13.63
N VAL A 19 -0.64 -2.26 12.88
CA VAL A 19 -1.54 -1.22 13.42
C VAL A 19 -2.96 -1.37 12.90
N LEU A 20 -3.11 -1.64 11.59
CA LEU A 20 -4.44 -1.85 11.01
C LEU A 20 -4.90 -3.30 11.10
N GLU A 21 -3.99 -4.24 11.39
CA GLU A 21 -4.25 -5.68 11.33
C GLU A 21 -4.86 -6.11 9.98
N ASP A 22 -4.52 -5.40 8.89
CA ASP A 22 -5.02 -5.64 7.54
C ASP A 22 -3.96 -6.36 6.70
N HIS A 23 -3.93 -7.69 6.85
CA HIS A 23 -3.00 -8.55 6.12
C HIS A 23 -3.20 -8.49 4.60
N GLU A 24 -4.43 -8.25 4.12
CA GLU A 24 -4.69 -8.16 2.69
C GLU A 24 -4.14 -6.86 2.10
N LEU A 25 -4.28 -5.74 2.81
CA LEU A 25 -3.62 -4.49 2.42
C LEU A 25 -2.09 -4.66 2.43
N THR A 26 -1.55 -5.35 3.42
CA THR A 26 -0.12 -5.63 3.55
C THR A 26 0.44 -6.37 2.34
N GLU A 27 -0.21 -7.46 1.92
CA GLU A 27 0.24 -8.23 0.74
C GLU A 27 0.10 -7.42 -0.57
N ARG A 28 -0.92 -6.56 -0.69
CA ARG A 28 -1.06 -5.67 -1.86
C ARG A 28 0.04 -4.60 -1.90
N ILE A 29 0.40 -4.01 -0.76
CA ILE A 29 1.51 -3.06 -0.67
C ILE A 29 2.84 -3.75 -0.99
N ARG A 30 3.04 -4.99 -0.53
CA ARG A 30 4.20 -5.81 -0.91
C ARG A 30 4.26 -6.04 -2.42
N ALA A 31 3.13 -6.32 -3.06
CA ALA A 31 3.06 -6.47 -4.51
C ALA A 31 3.43 -5.18 -5.26
N VAL A 32 3.00 -4.00 -4.77
CA VAL A 32 3.42 -2.70 -5.31
C VAL A 32 4.94 -2.53 -5.22
N LYS A 33 5.54 -2.87 -4.07
CA LYS A 33 6.99 -2.79 -3.86
C LYS A 33 7.79 -3.64 -4.85
N LEU A 34 7.29 -4.83 -5.22
CA LEU A 34 7.95 -5.72 -6.20
C LEU A 34 8.01 -5.15 -7.62
N LEU A 35 7.17 -4.16 -7.95
CA LEU A 35 7.20 -3.47 -9.25
C LEU A 35 8.27 -2.37 -9.31
N GLU A 36 8.96 -2.12 -8.20
CA GLU A 36 9.95 -1.05 -8.00
C GLU A 36 9.52 0.34 -8.54
N PRO A 37 8.27 0.79 -8.30
CA PRO A 37 7.77 2.04 -8.87
C PRO A 37 8.42 3.25 -8.22
N VAL A 38 8.48 4.36 -8.97
CA VAL A 38 9.09 5.62 -8.56
C VAL A 38 8.19 6.81 -8.86
N GLY A 39 8.42 7.93 -8.16
CA GLY A 39 7.72 9.19 -8.40
C GLY A 39 6.19 9.08 -8.39
N ASN A 40 5.54 9.62 -9.43
CA ASN A 40 4.07 9.62 -9.53
C ASN A 40 3.50 8.22 -9.70
N ALA A 41 4.18 7.32 -10.40
CA ALA A 41 3.70 5.95 -10.57
C ALA A 41 3.57 5.23 -9.22
N LEU A 42 4.52 5.45 -8.31
CA LEU A 42 4.43 4.93 -6.94
C LEU A 42 3.23 5.53 -6.20
N ARG A 43 3.05 6.85 -6.29
CA ARG A 43 1.93 7.54 -5.64
C ARG A 43 0.60 6.97 -6.10
N ASP A 44 0.42 6.85 -7.41
CA ASP A 44 -0.84 6.41 -8.01
C ASP A 44 -1.14 4.95 -7.67
N GLN A 45 -0.11 4.08 -7.64
CA GLN A 45 -0.28 2.68 -7.25
C GLN A 45 -0.64 2.50 -5.77
N LEU A 46 -0.02 3.27 -4.87
CA LEU A 46 -0.37 3.25 -3.45
C LEU A 46 -1.79 3.77 -3.22
N ASP A 47 -2.16 4.89 -3.84
CA ASP A 47 -3.48 5.50 -3.72
C ASP A 47 -4.58 4.55 -4.23
N PHE A 48 -4.38 3.94 -5.40
CA PHE A 48 -5.28 2.94 -5.94
C PHE A 48 -5.42 1.71 -5.02
N THR A 49 -4.29 1.20 -4.51
CA THR A 49 -4.28 0.02 -3.63
C THR A 49 -5.07 0.25 -2.36
N VAL A 50 -4.86 1.40 -1.70
CA VAL A 50 -5.56 1.76 -0.46
C VAL A 50 -7.03 2.06 -0.73
N THR A 51 -7.35 2.80 -1.80
CA THR A 51 -8.73 3.13 -2.17
C THR A 51 -9.55 1.88 -2.43
N LYS A 52 -9.02 0.95 -3.24
CA LYS A 52 -9.70 -0.32 -3.53
C LYS A 52 -9.97 -1.11 -2.26
N ARG A 53 -8.98 -1.18 -1.35
CA ARG A 53 -9.17 -1.87 -0.07
C ARG A 53 -10.26 -1.20 0.79
N LEU A 54 -10.26 0.13 0.82
CA LEU A 54 -11.27 0.89 1.56
C LEU A 54 -12.69 0.67 1.01
N GLU A 55 -12.85 0.56 -0.30
CA GLU A 55 -14.14 0.25 -0.95
C GLU A 55 -14.65 -1.15 -0.57
N GLU A 56 -13.75 -2.15 -0.60
CA GLU A 56 -14.06 -3.52 -0.16
C GLU A 56 -14.53 -3.56 1.30
N LEU A 57 -13.84 -2.85 2.19
CA LEU A 57 -14.20 -2.77 3.62
C LEU A 57 -15.52 -2.02 3.86
N LYS A 58 -15.86 -1.06 3.01
CA LYS A 58 -17.15 -0.35 3.06
C LYS A 58 -18.31 -1.18 2.52
N GLY A 59 -18.05 -2.38 1.98
CA GLY A 59 -19.07 -3.24 1.38
C GLY A 59 -19.76 -2.61 0.17
N THR A 60 -19.10 -1.62 -0.47
CA THR A 60 -19.66 -0.95 -1.64
C THR A 60 -19.28 -1.77 -2.86
N GLN A 61 -20.20 -2.66 -3.28
CA GLN A 61 -20.20 -3.28 -4.62
C GLN A 61 -20.92 -2.37 -5.61
#